data_AF-A0A098BNI0-F1
#
_entry.id   AF-A0A098BNI0-F1
#
_cell.length_a   1.000
_cell.length_b   1.000
_cell.length_c   1.000
_cell.angle_alpha   90.00
_cell.angle_beta   90.00
_cell.angle_gamma   90.00
#
_symmetry.space_group_name_H-M   'P 1'
#
loop_
_entity.id
_entity.type
_entity.pdbx_description
1 polymer ?
#
loop_
_entity_poly.entity_id
_entity_poly.type
_entity_poly.pdbx_seq_one_letter_code
_entity_poly.pdbx_strand_id
1 'polypeptide(L)'
;MVVAATAVAAGAVTGALAGLAANAADGPPPPPELTSPQGLARFVEDYRAEFGDTLVDDVTLFPEHASFDRAVADEPHRYLSYTFDGEFASWNSPHTRPSDAVAFDLAGLDLVAVSQVILGAPATLRVPDGRVEQVGFDVDDAGRATVAVHARRPGTDQGGHLVLAFDGTPIAVFPYEP
;
A
#
# COMPACT_ATOMS: atom_id res chain seq x y z
N MET A 1 -3.37 -59.21 5.22
CA MET A 1 -3.01 -57.91 4.62
C MET A 1 -3.74 -57.76 3.30
N VAL A 2 -4.04 -56.51 2.93
CA VAL A 2 -4.79 -56.02 1.76
C VAL A 2 -6.30 -55.81 1.98
N VAL A 3 -6.56 -54.68 2.65
CA VAL A 3 -7.48 -53.56 2.34
C VAL A 3 -8.81 -53.89 1.63
N ALA A 4 -9.89 -53.64 2.38
CA ALA A 4 -11.26 -53.51 1.88
C ALA A 4 -11.47 -52.13 1.23
N ALA A 5 -11.99 -52.12 0.01
CA ALA A 5 -12.51 -50.93 -0.65
C ALA A 5 -14.01 -51.15 -0.90
N THR A 6 -14.85 -50.42 -0.17
CA THR A 6 -16.29 -50.31 -0.43
C THR A 6 -16.64 -48.84 -0.43
N ALA A 7 -16.82 -48.29 -1.63
CA ALA A 7 -17.37 -46.96 -1.86
C ALA A 7 -18.86 -46.98 -1.51
N VAL A 8 -19.28 -46.05 -0.64
CA VAL A 8 -20.69 -45.81 -0.29
C VAL A 8 -21.17 -44.59 -1.06
N ALA A 9 -22.34 -44.77 -1.68
CA ALA A 9 -23.10 -43.82 -2.49
C ALA A 9 -23.96 -42.85 -1.66
N ALA A 10 -24.66 -41.96 -2.38
CA ALA A 10 -25.81 -41.10 -2.03
C ALA A 10 -25.46 -39.60 -1.99
N GLY A 11 -26.25 -38.65 -2.49
CA GLY A 11 -27.61 -38.64 -3.00
C GLY A 11 -28.00 -37.18 -3.31
N ALA A 12 -29.03 -37.01 -4.13
CA ALA A 12 -29.53 -35.78 -4.74
C ALA A 12 -29.90 -34.63 -3.78
N VAL A 13 -29.89 -33.38 -4.30
CA VAL A 13 -31.01 -32.43 -4.11
C VAL A 13 -31.18 -31.52 -5.33
N THR A 14 -32.37 -31.61 -5.92
CA THR A 14 -32.94 -30.70 -6.92
C THR A 14 -33.29 -29.36 -6.27
N GLY A 15 -32.95 -28.23 -6.90
CA GLY A 15 -33.37 -26.90 -6.43
C GLY A 15 -33.42 -25.88 -7.55
N ALA A 16 -34.52 -25.84 -8.28
CA ALA A 16 -34.86 -24.69 -9.13
C ALA A 16 -35.63 -23.68 -8.28
N LEU A 17 -35.07 -22.48 -8.11
CA LEU A 17 -35.81 -21.27 -7.76
C LEU A 17 -35.48 -20.20 -8.79
N ALA A 18 -36.47 -19.88 -9.61
CA ALA A 18 -36.46 -18.70 -10.46
C ALA A 18 -36.79 -17.46 -9.61
N GLY A 19 -36.05 -16.37 -9.82
CA GLY A 19 -36.47 -15.01 -9.46
C GLY A 19 -35.55 -14.27 -8.49
N LEU A 20 -34.55 -13.56 -9.01
CA LEU A 20 -34.41 -12.09 -8.95
C LEU A 20 -33.13 -11.73 -9.71
N ALA A 21 -33.22 -10.77 -10.62
CA ALA A 21 -32.07 -10.24 -11.34
C ALA A 21 -31.13 -9.54 -10.33
N ALA A 22 -30.05 -10.22 -9.95
CA ALA A 22 -28.87 -9.56 -9.41
C ALA A 22 -27.85 -9.50 -10.54
N ASN A 23 -27.55 -8.30 -11.02
CA ASN A 23 -26.33 -8.05 -11.78
C ASN A 23 -25.16 -8.20 -10.79
N ALA A 24 -24.80 -9.43 -10.43
CA ALA A 24 -23.50 -9.70 -9.86
C ALA A 24 -22.51 -9.60 -11.03
N ALA A 25 -21.73 -8.53 -11.05
CA ALA A 25 -20.51 -8.54 -11.84
C ALA A 25 -19.64 -9.67 -11.27
N ASP A 26 -19.64 -10.84 -11.91
CA ASP A 26 -18.83 -12.01 -11.56
C ASP A 26 -17.35 -11.79 -11.90
N GLY A 27 -16.76 -10.80 -11.24
CA GLY A 27 -15.32 -10.59 -11.19
C GLY A 27 -14.83 -10.69 -9.74
N PRO A 28 -13.55 -11.01 -9.50
CA PRO A 28 -12.96 -10.80 -8.19
C PRO A 28 -13.21 -9.35 -7.73
N PRO A 29 -13.42 -9.11 -6.42
CA PRO A 29 -13.60 -7.75 -5.92
C PRO A 29 -12.40 -6.89 -6.35
N PRO A 30 -12.61 -5.58 -6.57
CA PRO A 30 -11.50 -4.70 -6.92
C PRO A 30 -10.43 -4.76 -5.83
N PRO A 31 -9.15 -4.59 -6.20
CA PRO A 31 -8.08 -4.54 -5.22
C PRO A 31 -8.32 -3.40 -4.21
N PRO A 32 -7.86 -3.55 -2.96
CA PRO A 32 -7.96 -2.48 -1.98
C PRO A 32 -7.12 -1.27 -2.41
N GLU A 33 -7.59 -0.06 -2.08
CA GLU A 33 -6.81 1.16 -2.30
C GLU A 33 -5.48 1.09 -1.54
N LEU A 34 -4.35 1.45 -2.16
CA LEU A 34 -3.03 1.36 -1.52
C LEU A 34 -2.86 2.34 -0.35
N THR A 35 -3.63 3.43 -0.34
CA THR A 35 -3.73 4.37 0.78
C THR A 35 -4.67 3.90 1.90
N SER A 36 -5.11 2.63 1.87
CA SER A 36 -5.85 1.97 2.96
C SER A 36 -4.96 1.00 3.75
N PRO A 37 -5.33 0.60 4.98
CA PRO A 37 -4.60 -0.42 5.73
C PRO A 37 -4.33 -1.72 4.97
N GLN A 38 -5.34 -2.19 4.22
CA GLN A 38 -5.26 -3.45 3.47
C GLN A 38 -4.34 -3.30 2.26
N GLY A 39 -4.42 -2.17 1.56
CA GLY A 39 -3.57 -1.90 0.41
C GLY A 39 -2.11 -1.64 0.78
N LEU A 40 -1.86 -0.95 1.90
CA LEU A 40 -0.51 -0.76 2.44
C LEU A 40 0.14 -2.12 2.79
N ALA A 41 -0.58 -2.96 3.54
CA ALA A 41 -0.08 -4.28 3.90
C ALA A 41 0.23 -5.13 2.66
N ARG A 42 -0.68 -5.11 1.67
CA ARG A 42 -0.49 -5.79 0.39
C ARG A 42 0.74 -5.27 -0.35
N PHE A 43 0.93 -3.96 -0.47
CA PHE A 43 2.09 -3.40 -1.16
C PHE A 43 3.41 -3.89 -0.55
N VAL A 44 3.54 -3.87 0.78
CA VAL A 44 4.77 -4.34 1.46
C VAL A 44 4.99 -5.83 1.25
N GLU A 45 3.93 -6.64 1.24
CA GLU A 45 4.01 -8.08 0.97
C GLU A 45 4.42 -8.36 -0.48
N ASP A 46 3.73 -7.75 -1.45
CA ASP A 46 3.99 -7.91 -2.88
C ASP A 46 5.40 -7.41 -3.24
N TYR A 47 5.85 -6.30 -2.65
CA TYR A 47 7.22 -5.78 -2.79
C TYR A 47 8.25 -6.83 -2.37
N ARG A 48 8.08 -7.40 -1.17
CA ARG A 48 9.00 -8.42 -0.65
C ARG A 48 9.03 -9.66 -1.53
N ALA A 49 7.87 -10.06 -2.05
CA ALA A 49 7.76 -11.23 -2.93
C ALA A 49 8.46 -11.00 -4.27
N GLU A 50 8.35 -9.81 -4.86
CA GLU A 50 8.98 -9.45 -6.14
C GLU A 50 10.51 -9.35 -6.03
N PHE A 51 11.00 -8.63 -5.03
CA PHE A 51 12.42 -8.24 -4.98
C PHE A 51 13.27 -9.10 -4.04
N GLY A 52 12.65 -9.88 -3.13
CA GLY A 52 13.35 -10.68 -2.14
C GLY A 52 13.93 -9.90 -0.95
N ASP A 53 13.78 -8.58 -0.97
CA ASP A 53 14.12 -7.64 0.11
C ASP A 53 13.01 -6.58 0.26
N THR A 54 13.23 -5.60 1.13
CA THR A 54 12.31 -4.47 1.36
C THR A 54 13.04 -3.13 1.33
N LEU A 55 14.17 -3.06 0.61
CA LEU A 55 15.03 -1.88 0.55
C LEU A 55 14.61 -0.94 -0.58
N VAL A 56 14.18 0.27 -0.21
CA VAL A 56 13.72 1.33 -1.11
C VAL A 56 14.45 2.62 -0.81
N ASP A 57 14.53 3.50 -1.81
CA ASP A 57 15.07 4.85 -1.65
C ASP A 57 13.96 5.84 -1.27
N ASP A 58 12.78 5.70 -1.88
CA ASP A 58 11.55 6.41 -1.55
C ASP A 58 10.34 5.58 -2.00
N VAL A 59 9.17 5.83 -1.41
CA VAL A 59 7.89 5.28 -1.88
C VAL A 59 6.81 6.33 -1.74
N THR A 60 5.96 6.45 -2.76
CA THR A 60 4.71 7.20 -2.68
C THR A 60 3.54 6.32 -3.12
N LEU A 61 2.58 6.12 -2.22
CA LEU A 61 1.33 5.41 -2.49
C LEU A 61 0.23 6.43 -2.81
N PHE A 62 -0.49 6.19 -3.89
CA PHE A 62 -1.78 6.78 -4.25
C PHE A 62 -2.87 5.69 -4.14
N PRO A 63 -4.17 6.03 -4.17
CA PRO A 63 -5.21 5.01 -3.95
C PRO A 63 -5.13 3.87 -4.97
N GLU A 64 -4.83 4.16 -6.23
CA GLU A 64 -4.83 3.17 -7.31
C GLU A 64 -3.45 2.63 -7.70
N HIS A 65 -2.36 3.31 -7.32
CA HIS A 65 -1.01 2.92 -7.71
C HIS A 65 0.06 3.46 -6.74
N ALA A 66 1.25 2.88 -6.78
CA ALA A 66 2.44 3.36 -6.09
C ALA A 66 3.52 3.73 -7.09
N SER A 67 4.39 4.65 -6.69
CA SER A 67 5.66 4.95 -7.36
C SER A 67 6.78 4.85 -6.34
N PHE A 68 7.92 4.28 -6.72
CA PHE A 68 9.08 4.17 -5.82
C PHE A 68 10.37 4.08 -6.62
N ASP A 69 11.46 4.54 -6.01
CA ASP A 69 12.80 4.31 -6.49
C ASP A 69 13.53 3.28 -5.62
N ARG A 70 14.37 2.47 -6.25
CA ARG A 70 15.30 1.58 -5.55
C ARG A 70 16.61 1.44 -6.29
N ALA A 71 17.68 1.18 -5.55
CA ALA A 71 18.98 0.85 -6.10
C ALA A 71 18.92 -0.40 -7.00
N VAL A 72 19.69 -0.40 -8.09
CA VAL A 72 19.85 -1.57 -8.95
C VAL A 72 20.70 -2.60 -8.22
N ALA A 73 20.27 -3.87 -8.25
CA ALA A 73 21.06 -4.97 -7.73
C ALA A 73 22.45 -4.99 -8.35
N ASP A 74 23.49 -5.14 -7.53
CA ASP A 74 24.91 -5.11 -7.91
C ASP A 74 25.45 -3.77 -8.47
N GLU A 75 24.59 -2.78 -8.71
CA GLU A 75 24.96 -1.42 -9.18
C GLU A 75 24.38 -0.33 -8.23
N PRO A 76 24.81 -0.25 -6.96
CA PRO A 76 24.19 0.63 -5.95
C PRO A 76 24.36 2.14 -6.22
N HIS A 77 25.17 2.53 -7.20
CA HIS A 77 25.29 3.89 -7.69
C HIS A 77 24.25 4.24 -8.76
N ARG A 78 23.34 3.30 -9.06
CA ARG A 78 22.25 3.44 -10.01
C ARG A 78 20.93 3.03 -9.38
N TYR A 79 19.84 3.59 -9.89
CA TYR A 79 18.50 3.28 -9.42
C TYR A 79 17.54 3.09 -10.59
N LEU A 80 16.41 2.44 -10.30
CA LEU A 80 15.26 2.31 -11.18
C LEU A 80 14.02 2.82 -10.47
N SER A 81 13.18 3.52 -11.24
CA SER A 81 11.84 3.92 -10.83
C SER A 81 10.85 2.87 -11.28
N TYR A 82 9.93 2.54 -10.37
CA TYR A 82 8.89 1.56 -10.59
C TYR A 82 7.52 2.17 -10.35
N THR A 83 6.54 1.66 -11.08
CA THR A 83 5.12 1.81 -10.78
C THR A 83 4.58 0.47 -10.32
N PHE A 84 3.64 0.51 -9.36
CA PHE A 84 2.87 -0.65 -8.92
C PHE A 84 1.38 -0.34 -8.88
N ASP A 85 0.59 -1.00 -9.71
CA ASP A 85 -0.89 -0.92 -9.75
C ASP A 85 -1.52 -2.33 -9.57
N GLY A 86 -0.75 -3.23 -8.97
CA GLY A 86 -1.03 -4.68 -8.89
C GLY A 86 0.06 -5.51 -9.55
N GLU A 87 0.85 -4.92 -10.46
CA GLU A 87 2.04 -5.50 -11.07
C GLU A 87 3.19 -4.49 -11.00
N PHE A 88 4.43 -4.97 -10.89
CA PHE A 88 5.61 -4.09 -10.90
C PHE A 88 6.06 -3.82 -12.32
N ALA A 89 6.19 -2.54 -12.68
CA ALA A 89 6.68 -2.13 -13.98
C ALA A 89 7.74 -1.02 -13.87
N SER A 90 8.86 -1.21 -14.58
CA SER A 90 9.87 -0.19 -14.80
C SER A 90 10.04 0.05 -16.30
N TRP A 91 9.99 1.30 -16.75
CA TRP A 91 9.96 1.64 -18.18
C TRP A 91 11.29 2.23 -18.69
N ASN A 92 12.21 2.52 -17.79
CA ASN A 92 13.42 3.29 -18.08
C ASN A 92 14.67 2.46 -17.84
N SER A 93 15.73 2.77 -18.57
CA SER A 93 17.08 2.31 -18.21
C SER A 93 17.49 2.89 -16.85
N PRO A 94 18.36 2.21 -16.08
CA PRO A 94 18.78 2.73 -14.79
C PRO A 94 19.49 4.08 -14.88
N HIS A 95 19.19 4.97 -13.96
CA HIS A 95 19.76 6.31 -13.85
C HIS A 95 20.85 6.36 -12.78
N THR A 96 21.66 7.42 -12.77
CA THR A 96 22.61 7.69 -11.67
C THR A 96 21.83 7.96 -10.40
N ARG A 97 22.10 7.19 -9.34
CA ARG A 97 21.46 7.36 -8.03
C ARG A 97 21.94 8.67 -7.38
N PRO A 98 21.04 9.50 -6.84
CA PRO A 98 21.43 10.71 -6.12
C PRO A 98 22.42 10.36 -5.00
N SER A 99 23.42 11.22 -4.78
CA SER A 99 24.48 10.97 -3.78
C SER A 99 23.96 11.04 -2.33
N ASP A 100 22.83 11.70 -2.15
CA ASP A 100 22.11 11.88 -0.89
C ASP A 100 20.95 10.87 -0.71
N ALA A 101 20.69 10.00 -1.70
CA ALA A 101 19.67 8.96 -1.55
C ALA A 101 20.07 7.97 -0.45
N VAL A 102 19.23 7.84 0.58
CA VAL A 102 19.42 6.91 1.70
C VAL A 102 18.35 5.83 1.62
N ALA A 103 18.77 4.59 1.40
CA ALA A 103 17.84 3.48 1.40
C ALA A 103 17.32 3.19 2.82
N PHE A 104 16.05 2.84 2.93
CA PHE A 104 15.42 2.37 4.16
C PHE A 104 14.69 1.05 3.93
N ASP A 105 14.44 0.34 5.03
CA ASP A 105 13.82 -0.98 4.99
C ASP A 105 12.34 -0.89 5.38
N LEU A 106 11.44 -1.20 4.44
CA LEU A 106 9.98 -1.26 4.70
C LEU A 106 9.62 -2.33 5.74
N ALA A 107 10.48 -3.33 5.98
CA ALA A 107 10.28 -4.29 7.07
C ALA A 107 10.35 -3.67 8.47
N GLY A 108 10.95 -2.48 8.60
CA GLY A 108 10.98 -1.73 9.85
C GLY A 108 9.67 -0.99 10.18
N LEU A 109 8.71 -0.99 9.25
CA LEU A 109 7.43 -0.29 9.42
C LEU A 109 6.53 -1.05 10.40
N ASP A 110 6.04 -0.38 11.44
CA ASP A 110 4.92 -0.87 12.22
C ASP A 110 3.63 -0.69 11.42
N LEU A 111 3.33 -1.70 10.61
CA LEU A 111 2.16 -1.74 9.75
C LEU A 111 0.85 -1.51 10.51
N VAL A 112 0.75 -2.00 11.75
CA VAL A 112 -0.47 -1.85 12.55
C VAL A 112 -0.61 -0.40 13.00
N ALA A 113 0.43 0.18 13.59
CA ALA A 113 0.40 1.54 14.08
C ALA A 113 0.14 2.56 12.96
N VAL A 114 0.86 2.44 11.84
CA VAL A 114 0.67 3.33 10.69
C VAL A 114 -0.70 3.16 10.05
N SER A 115 -1.22 1.93 9.96
CA SER A 115 -2.59 1.68 9.48
C SER A 115 -3.66 2.36 10.32
N GLN A 116 -3.51 2.38 11.64
CA GLN A 116 -4.45 3.10 12.52
C GLN A 116 -4.41 4.60 12.27
N VAL A 117 -3.23 5.16 12.02
CA VAL A 117 -3.12 6.58 11.66
C VAL A 117 -3.76 6.87 10.32
N ILE A 118 -3.55 6.04 9.30
CA ILE A 118 -4.21 6.17 7.98
C ILE A 118 -5.74 6.23 8.15
N LEU A 119 -6.32 5.33 8.94
CA LEU A 119 -7.77 5.32 9.21
C LEU A 119 -8.25 6.60 9.93
N GLY A 120 -7.45 7.13 10.85
CA GLY A 120 -7.79 8.32 11.64
C GLY A 120 -7.39 9.66 11.01
N ALA A 121 -6.65 9.65 9.89
CA ALA A 121 -6.01 10.84 9.35
C ALA A 121 -7.00 11.96 8.98
N PRO A 122 -8.11 11.72 8.25
CA PRO A 122 -9.05 12.80 7.90
C PRO A 122 -9.63 13.52 9.12
N ALA A 123 -9.96 12.77 10.18
CA ALA A 123 -10.47 13.34 11.42
C ALA A 123 -9.39 14.15 12.16
N THR A 124 -8.18 13.60 12.28
CA THR A 124 -7.03 14.27 12.93
C THR A 124 -6.68 15.57 12.21
N LEU A 125 -6.75 15.57 10.88
CA LEU A 125 -6.39 16.70 10.02
C LEU A 125 -7.53 17.71 9.82
N ARG A 126 -8.68 17.52 10.47
CA ARG A 126 -9.86 18.40 10.36
C ARG A 126 -10.34 18.57 8.92
N VAL A 127 -10.27 17.49 8.14
CA VAL A 127 -10.73 17.44 6.75
C VAL A 127 -12.06 16.67 6.70
N PRO A 128 -13.21 17.32 6.97
CA PRO A 128 -14.50 16.63 6.91
C PRO A 128 -14.75 16.07 5.51
N ASP A 129 -15.30 14.85 5.44
CA ASP A 129 -15.49 14.09 4.19
C ASP A 129 -14.20 13.88 3.38
N GLY A 130 -13.04 14.03 4.05
CA GLY A 130 -11.73 13.77 3.49
C GLY A 130 -11.40 12.28 3.45
N ARG A 131 -10.47 11.93 2.57
CA ARG A 131 -9.83 10.62 2.52
C ARG A 131 -8.33 10.77 2.36
N VAL A 132 -7.59 9.72 2.66
CA VAL A 132 -6.15 9.69 2.41
C VAL A 132 -5.90 9.55 0.91
N GLU A 133 -5.26 10.56 0.32
CA GLU A 133 -4.96 10.60 -1.12
C GLU A 133 -3.52 10.20 -1.43
N GLN A 134 -2.65 10.28 -0.44
CA GLN A 134 -1.23 9.98 -0.61
C GLN A 134 -0.61 9.53 0.71
N VAL A 135 0.23 8.50 0.66
CA VAL A 135 1.10 8.09 1.76
C VAL A 135 2.53 7.99 1.24
N GLY A 136 3.41 8.87 1.70
CA GLY A 136 4.84 8.88 1.35
C GLY A 136 5.69 8.21 2.42
N PHE A 137 6.76 7.55 2.01
CA PHE A 137 7.79 6.96 2.85
C PHE A 137 9.14 7.48 2.36
N ASP A 138 9.90 8.09 3.27
CA ASP A 138 11.18 8.74 2.95
C ASP A 138 12.06 8.82 4.21
N VAL A 139 13.29 9.26 4.05
CA VAL A 139 14.25 9.52 5.12
C VAL A 139 14.32 11.02 5.42
N ASP A 140 14.19 11.39 6.69
CA ASP A 140 14.35 12.78 7.10
C ASP A 140 15.82 13.25 7.12
N ASP A 141 16.04 14.55 7.33
CA ASP A 141 17.39 15.14 7.41
C ASP A 141 18.30 14.52 8.50
N ALA A 142 17.70 13.81 9.47
CA ALA A 142 18.42 13.11 10.54
C ALA A 142 18.72 11.63 10.20
N GLY A 143 18.39 11.17 9.00
CA GLY A 143 18.62 9.81 8.55
C GLY A 143 17.59 8.80 9.07
N ARG A 144 16.40 9.25 9.48
CA ARG A 144 15.34 8.39 10.03
C ARG A 144 14.24 8.19 9.01
N ALA A 145 13.80 6.95 8.84
CA ALA A 145 12.65 6.65 8.00
C ALA A 145 11.36 7.22 8.61
N THR A 146 10.56 7.88 7.77
CA THR A 146 9.34 8.60 8.14
C THR A 146 8.19 8.27 7.19
N VAL A 147 6.97 8.46 7.66
CA VAL A 147 5.75 8.28 6.87
C VAL A 147 4.97 9.60 6.84
N ALA A 148 4.64 10.10 5.66
CA ALA A 148 3.82 11.30 5.48
C ALA A 148 2.43 10.91 4.94
N VAL A 149 1.39 11.10 5.75
CA VAL A 149 -0.01 10.79 5.37
C VAL A 149 -0.74 12.06 5.02
N HIS A 150 -1.24 12.15 3.79
CA HIS A 150 -1.96 13.32 3.27
C HIS A 150 -3.44 12.99 3.12
N ALA A 151 -4.30 13.82 3.71
CA ALA A 151 -5.74 13.71 3.57
C ALA A 151 -6.32 14.96 2.91
N ARG A 152 -7.24 14.76 1.98
CA ARG A 152 -7.90 15.83 1.23
C ARG A 152 -9.38 15.52 1.03
N ARG A 153 -10.19 16.58 1.02
CA ARG A 153 -11.57 16.52 0.57
C ARG A 153 -11.62 16.48 -0.98
N PRO A 154 -12.21 15.44 -1.58
CA PRO A 154 -12.28 15.32 -3.05
C PRO A 154 -12.85 16.57 -3.72
N GLY A 155 -12.22 16.99 -4.82
CA GLY A 155 -12.67 18.13 -5.62
C GLY A 155 -12.39 19.52 -5.00
N THR A 156 -11.58 19.60 -3.95
CA THR A 156 -11.24 20.86 -3.28
C THR A 156 -9.75 20.93 -2.94
N ASP A 157 -9.27 22.12 -2.55
CA ASP A 157 -7.93 22.32 -2.00
C ASP A 157 -7.84 22.06 -0.48
N GLN A 158 -8.97 21.75 0.17
CA GLN A 158 -9.06 21.51 1.61
C GLN A 158 -8.37 20.20 1.99
N GLY A 159 -7.21 20.31 2.61
CA GLY A 159 -6.41 19.17 3.00
C GLY A 159 -5.39 19.52 4.08
N GLY A 160 -4.79 18.47 4.63
CA GLY A 160 -3.72 18.55 5.60
C GLY A 160 -2.83 17.31 5.48
N HIS A 161 -1.75 17.29 6.25
CA HIS A 161 -0.89 16.12 6.33
C HIS A 161 -0.28 15.96 7.72
N LEU A 162 0.16 14.75 8.00
CA LEU A 162 0.85 14.39 9.23
C LEU A 162 2.10 13.59 8.88
N VAL A 163 3.15 13.78 9.67
CA VAL A 163 4.43 13.08 9.54
C VAL A 163 4.61 12.21 10.76
N LEU A 164 4.98 10.94 10.54
CA LEU A 164 5.15 9.91 11.54
C LEU A 164 6.55 9.32 11.46
N ALA A 165 7.03 8.79 12.58
CA ALA A 165 8.07 7.78 12.55
C ALA A 165 7.48 6.44 12.04
N PHE A 166 8.37 5.52 11.63
CA PHE A 166 7.97 4.20 11.16
C PHE A 166 7.23 3.33 12.20
N ASP A 167 7.34 3.65 13.49
CA ASP A 167 6.57 3.00 14.56
C ASP A 167 5.16 3.60 14.75
N GLY A 168 4.76 4.54 13.88
CA GLY A 168 3.48 5.24 13.93
C GLY A 168 3.45 6.43 14.91
N THR A 169 4.55 6.75 15.60
CA THR A 169 4.62 7.91 16.49
C THR A 169 4.50 9.21 15.69
N PRO A 170 3.54 10.11 16.02
CA PRO A 170 3.45 11.41 15.37
C PRO A 170 4.67 12.29 15.63
N ILE A 171 5.28 12.79 14.56
CA ILE A 171 6.36 13.78 14.58
C ILE A 171 5.79 15.18 14.40
N ALA A 172 4.90 15.35 13.41
CA ALA A 172 4.29 16.64 13.09
C ALA A 172 2.87 16.45 12.54
N VAL A 173 1.99 17.43 12.81
CA VAL A 173 0.60 17.43 12.32
C VAL A 173 0.29 18.82 11.77
N PHE A 174 -0.15 18.87 10.52
CA PHE A 174 -0.49 20.08 9.80
C PHE A 174 -1.95 19.98 9.35
N PRO A 175 -2.91 20.31 10.24
CA PRO A 175 -4.32 20.20 9.95
C PRO A 175 -4.77 21.28 8.96
N TYR A 176 -5.92 21.06 8.32
CA TYR A 176 -6.60 22.08 7.54
C TYR A 176 -7.08 23.23 8.44
N GLU A 177 -6.81 24.46 8.02
CA GLU A 177 -7.27 25.70 8.65
C GLU A 177 -8.28 26.39 7.70
N PRO A 178 -9.54 26.61 8.12
CA PRO A 178 -10.59 27.20 7.29
C PRO A 178 -10.43 28.70 6.98
#